data_AF-A0A7X8BFK0-F1
#
_entry.id   AF-A0A7X8BFK0-F1
#
_cell.length_a   1.000
_cell.length_b   1.000
_cell.length_c   1.000
_cell.angle_alpha   90.00
_cell.angle_beta   90.00
_cell.angle_gamma   90.00
#
_symmetry.space_group_name_H-M   'P 1'
#
loop_
_entity.id
_entity.type
_entity.pdbx_description
1 polymer ?
#
loop_
_entity_poly.entity_id
_entity_poly.type
_entity_poly.pdbx_seq_one_letter_code
_entity_poly.pdbx_strand_id
1 'polypeptide(L)'
;MGEGTRFLLSEITLKSWLALAYLAVFGSIVAFTAFVWLLKFEPASRVATHAFVNPVVAVFLGWILGGEQVTSRMLVAAIVIVASVMLITLSRRPPQE
;
A
#
# COMPACT_ATOMS: atom_id res chain seq x y z
N MET A 1 23.75 5.16 26.17
CA MET A 1 23.92 3.83 26.79
C MET A 1 22.68 3.03 26.42
N GLY A 2 22.85 1.94 25.67
CA GLY A 2 21.75 1.21 25.05
C GLY A 2 20.91 0.49 26.09
N GLU A 3 19.63 0.85 26.18
CA GLU A 3 18.62 -0.10 26.61
C GLU A 3 18.48 -1.10 25.47
N GLY A 4 19.21 -2.21 25.59
CA GLY A 4 18.93 -3.40 24.80
C GLY A 4 17.55 -3.87 25.20
N THR A 5 16.53 -3.41 24.48
CA THR A 5 15.14 -3.85 24.62
C THR A 5 15.19 -5.37 24.63
N ARG A 6 14.96 -5.96 25.80
CA ARG A 6 14.86 -7.41 25.92
C ARG A 6 13.73 -7.80 24.99
N PHE A 7 14.05 -8.40 23.85
CA PHE A 7 13.07 -8.99 22.94
C PHE A 7 12.42 -10.15 23.69
N LEU A 8 11.43 -9.83 24.52
CA LEU A 8 10.62 -10.80 25.22
C LEU A 8 9.73 -11.44 24.16
N LEU A 9 10.25 -12.50 23.51
CA LEU A 9 9.50 -13.31 22.53
C LEU A 9 8.15 -13.77 23.10
N SER A 10 8.01 -13.82 24.43
CA SER A 10 6.78 -14.09 25.17
C SER A 10 5.68 -13.03 25.01
N GLU A 11 6.00 -11.80 24.60
CA GLU A 11 5.01 -10.74 24.35
C GLU A 11 4.46 -10.75 22.90
N ILE A 12 5.05 -11.56 22.03
CA ILE A 12 4.57 -11.67 20.64
C ILE A 12 3.27 -12.47 20.63
N THR A 13 2.16 -11.75 20.45
CA THR A 13 0.83 -12.38 20.33
C THR A 13 0.70 -13.21 19.05
N LEU A 14 -0.18 -14.22 19.07
CA LEU A 14 -0.55 -14.98 17.87
C LEU A 14 -1.02 -14.09 16.72
N LYS A 15 -1.71 -12.98 17.05
CA LYS A 15 -2.16 -11.98 16.07
C LYS A 15 -0.99 -11.37 15.29
N SER A 16 0.12 -11.07 15.96
CA SER A 16 1.33 -10.52 15.32
C SER A 16 1.95 -11.54 14.36
N TRP A 17 2.03 -12.81 14.75
CA TRP A 17 2.50 -13.89 13.87
C TRP A 17 1.63 -14.08 12.64
N LEU A 18 0.29 -14.06 12.81
CA LEU A 18 -0.65 -14.15 11.70
C LEU A 18 -0.56 -12.95 10.75
N ALA A 19 -0.40 -11.73 11.29
CA ALA A 19 -0.20 -10.54 10.48
C ALA A 19 1.11 -10.59 9.66
N LEU A 20 2.19 -11.10 10.27
CA LEU A 20 3.47 -11.35 9.59
C LEU A 20 3.32 -12.38 8.47
N ALA A 21 2.69 -13.52 8.76
CA ALA A 21 2.45 -14.56 7.76
C ALA A 21 1.59 -14.02 6.59
N TYR A 22 0.55 -13.23 6.89
CA TYR A 22 -0.28 -12.59 5.90
C TYR A 22 0.53 -11.65 4.99
N LEU A 23 1.35 -10.77 5.56
CA LEU A 23 2.20 -9.85 4.78
C LEU A 23 3.25 -10.60 3.97
N ALA A 24 3.85 -11.64 4.52
CA ALA A 24 4.85 -12.45 3.81
C ALA A 24 4.24 -13.15 2.59
N VAL A 25 3.06 -13.76 2.75
CA VAL A 25 2.41 -14.50 1.67
C VAL A 25 1.73 -13.55 0.68
N PHE A 26 0.79 -12.73 1.13
CA PHE A 26 -0.03 -11.91 0.24
C PHE A 26 0.65 -10.59 -0.13
N GLY A 27 1.20 -9.89 0.86
CA GLY A 27 1.84 -8.58 0.65
C GLY A 27 3.17 -8.64 -0.10
N SER A 28 3.86 -9.80 -0.06
CA SER A 28 5.15 -10.00 -0.70
C SER A 28 5.11 -11.06 -1.78
N ILE A 29 5.02 -12.36 -1.44
CA ILE A 29 5.18 -13.44 -2.43
C ILE A 29 4.17 -13.32 -3.57
N VAL A 30 2.87 -13.26 -3.25
CA VAL A 30 1.80 -13.18 -4.26
C VAL A 30 1.87 -11.85 -5.02
N ALA A 31 1.96 -10.72 -4.31
CA ALA A 31 2.01 -9.40 -4.93
C ALA A 31 3.20 -9.23 -5.88
N PHE A 32 4.41 -9.63 -5.45
CA PHE A 32 5.61 -9.53 -6.26
C PHE A 32 5.58 -10.49 -7.45
N THR A 33 5.09 -11.72 -7.25
CA THR A 33 4.93 -12.69 -8.34
C THR A 33 3.97 -12.16 -9.40
N ALA A 34 2.82 -11.61 -9.00
CA ALA A 34 1.86 -11.02 -9.90
C ALA A 34 2.44 -9.80 -10.64
N PHE A 35 3.21 -8.95 -9.95
CA PHE A 35 3.89 -7.80 -10.55
C PHE A 35 4.87 -8.22 -11.66
N VAL A 36 5.77 -9.17 -11.36
CA VAL A 36 6.74 -9.68 -12.34
C VAL A 36 6.05 -10.42 -13.47
N TRP A 37 4.98 -11.16 -13.18
CA TRP A 37 4.18 -11.83 -14.20
C TRP A 37 3.51 -10.82 -15.14
N LEU A 38 2.93 -9.75 -14.62
CA LEU A 38 2.25 -8.73 -15.41
C LEU A 38 3.21 -7.94 -16.30
N LEU A 39 4.44 -7.70 -15.84
CA LEU A 39 5.51 -7.09 -16.65
C LEU A 39 5.88 -7.91 -17.89
N LYS A 40 5.50 -9.20 -17.97
CA LYS A 40 5.70 -10.00 -19.18
C LYS A 40 4.67 -9.74 -20.27
N PHE A 41 3.51 -9.18 -19.92
CA PHE A 41 2.37 -9.00 -20.83
C PHE A 41 2.04 -7.51 -21.08
N GLU A 42 2.39 -6.62 -20.16
CA GLU A 42 2.00 -5.21 -20.20
C GLU A 42 3.24 -4.31 -19.98
N PRO A 43 3.35 -3.15 -20.65
CA PRO A 43 4.45 -2.23 -20.43
C PRO A 43 4.56 -1.78 -18.97
N ALA A 44 5.80 -1.61 -18.49
CA ALA A 44 6.11 -1.24 -17.11
C ALA A 44 5.40 0.06 -16.65
N SER A 45 5.15 0.99 -17.57
CA SER A 45 4.40 2.21 -17.31
C SER A 45 2.96 1.96 -16.87
N ARG A 46 2.28 0.96 -17.45
CA ARG A 46 0.92 0.55 -17.07
C ARG A 46 0.92 -0.28 -15.80
N VAL A 47 1.88 -1.20 -15.64
CA VAL A 47 1.97 -2.00 -14.40
C VAL A 47 2.24 -1.09 -13.19
N ALA A 48 3.09 -0.08 -13.35
CA ALA A 48 3.41 0.88 -12.29
C ALA A 48 2.22 1.77 -11.87
N THR A 49 1.15 1.87 -12.66
CA THR A 49 -0.02 2.66 -12.25
C THR A 49 -0.75 2.05 -11.07
N HIS A 50 -0.52 0.78 -10.73
CA HIS A 50 -1.04 0.17 -9.50
C HIS A 50 -0.64 0.98 -8.24
N ALA A 51 0.57 1.57 -8.21
CA ALA A 51 1.03 2.37 -7.07
C ALA A 51 0.14 3.60 -6.82
N PHE A 52 -0.59 4.07 -7.83
CA PHE A 52 -1.54 5.18 -7.73
C PHE A 52 -2.88 4.76 -7.10
N VAL A 53 -3.22 3.48 -7.18
CA VAL A 53 -4.44 2.93 -6.58
C VAL A 53 -4.23 2.64 -5.08
N ASN A 54 -2.99 2.35 -4.66
CA ASN A 54 -2.64 2.03 -3.28
C ASN A 54 -3.15 3.05 -2.23
N PRO A 55 -2.94 4.38 -2.38
CA PRO A 55 -3.43 5.35 -1.40
C PRO A 55 -4.96 5.35 -1.27
N VAL A 56 -5.68 5.19 -2.39
CA VAL A 56 -7.15 5.11 -2.38
C VAL A 56 -7.59 3.88 -1.59
N VAL A 57 -7.02 2.71 -1.91
CA VAL A 57 -7.34 1.45 -1.22
C VAL A 57 -7.00 1.52 0.26
N ALA A 58 -5.86 2.13 0.63
CA ALA A 58 -5.47 2.29 2.03
C ALA A 58 -6.47 3.13 2.82
N VAL A 59 -6.93 4.27 2.28
CA VAL A 59 -7.95 5.10 2.95
C VAL A 59 -9.28 4.35 3.09
N PHE A 60 -9.73 3.66 2.04
CA PHE A 60 -10.97 2.88 2.09
C PHE A 60 -10.91 1.75 3.12
N LEU A 61 -9.81 0.99 3.15
CA LEU A 61 -9.62 -0.08 4.12
C LEU A 61 -9.46 0.46 5.54
N GLY A 62 -8.76 1.58 5.74
CA GLY A 62 -8.64 2.26 7.05
C GLY A 62 -10.00 2.69 7.60
N TRP A 63 -10.87 3.23 6.74
CA TRP A 63 -12.22 3.60 7.13
C TRP A 63 -13.08 2.39 7.50
N ILE A 64 -13.13 1.36 6.65
CA ILE A 64 -14.04 0.22 6.83
C ILE A 64 -13.55 -0.76 7.90
N LEU A 65 -12.26 -1.12 7.88
CA LEU A 65 -11.69 -2.15 8.75
C LEU A 65 -11.02 -1.57 9.99
N GLY A 66 -10.48 -0.35 9.89
CA GLY A 66 -9.83 0.34 11.01
C GLY A 66 -10.82 1.02 11.96
N GLY A 67 -12.07 1.23 11.54
CA GLY A 67 -13.09 1.91 12.34
C GLY A 67 -12.79 3.39 12.58
N GLU A 68 -11.89 3.98 11.79
CA GLU A 68 -11.53 5.39 11.93
C GLU A 68 -12.72 6.28 11.60
N GLN A 69 -13.07 7.18 12.53
CA GLN A 69 -14.12 8.17 12.28
C GLN A 69 -13.65 9.12 11.18
N VAL A 70 -14.40 9.16 10.08
CA VAL A 70 -14.10 10.03 8.93
C VAL A 70 -14.33 11.47 9.36
N THR A 71 -13.25 12.13 9.77
CA THR A 71 -13.26 13.56 10.06
C THR A 71 -13.12 14.37 8.77
N SER A 72 -13.59 15.61 8.77
CA SER A 72 -13.45 16.52 7.63
C SER A 72 -11.99 16.71 7.22
N ARG A 73 -11.05 16.68 8.18
CA ARG A 73 -9.61 16.77 7.91
C ARG A 73 -9.09 15.56 7.12
N MET A 74 -9.56 14.36 7.45
CA MET A 74 -9.19 13.12 6.75
C MET A 74 -9.74 13.11 5.33
N LEU A 75 -10.96 13.60 5.12
CA LEU A 75 -11.53 13.79 3.77
C LEU A 75 -10.69 14.76 2.93
N VAL A 76 -10.32 15.91 3.49
CA VAL A 76 -9.44 16.88 2.79
C VAL A 76 -8.10 16.25 2.45
N ALA A 77 -7.47 15.55 3.40
CA ALA A 77 -6.20 14.85 3.16
C ALA A 77 -6.33 13.78 2.07
N ALA A 78 -7.40 12.97 2.08
CA ALA A 78 -7.68 11.97 1.07
C ALA A 78 -7.84 12.61 -0.32
N ILE A 79 -8.61 13.70 -0.43
CA ILE A 79 -8.78 14.45 -1.69
C ILE A 79 -7.44 14.96 -2.20
N VAL A 80 -6.60 15.55 -1.33
CA VAL A 80 -5.28 16.09 -1.71
C VAL A 80 -4.37 14.97 -2.22
N ILE A 81 -4.33 13.83 -1.54
CA ILE A 81 -3.51 12.68 -1.96
C ILE A 81 -3.97 12.15 -3.32
N VAL A 82 -5.28 11.93 -3.49
CA VAL A 82 -5.84 11.43 -4.76
C VAL A 82 -5.62 12.42 -5.89
N ALA A 83 -5.86 13.72 -5.66
CA ALA A 83 -5.63 14.76 -6.66
C ALA A 83 -4.15 14.83 -7.08
N SER A 84 -3.22 14.72 -6.13
CA SER A 84 -1.78 14.69 -6.42
C SER A 84 -1.41 13.49 -7.30
N VAL A 85 -1.94 12.31 -6.95
CA VAL A 85 -1.74 11.08 -7.72
C VAL A 85 -2.30 11.20 -9.14
N MET A 86 -3.52 11.75 -9.29
CA MET A 86 -4.12 11.98 -10.61
C MET A 86 -3.28 12.97 -11.43
N LEU A 87 -2.80 14.05 -10.84
CA LEU A 87 -1.97 15.05 -11.51
C LEU A 87 -0.66 14.45 -12.04
N ILE A 88 0.02 13.63 -11.23
CA ILE A 88 1.23 12.91 -11.66
C ILE A 88 0.93 11.94 -12.81
N THR A 89 -0.20 11.24 -12.73
CA THR A 89 -0.60 10.24 -13.75
C THR A 89 -0.95 10.90 -15.07
N LEU A 90 -1.76 11.96 -15.04
CA LEU A 90 -2.20 12.71 -16.24
C LEU A 90 -1.07 13.51 -16.89
N SER A 91 -0.07 13.95 -16.10
CA SER A 91 1.08 14.68 -16.63
C SER A 91 2.12 13.79 -17.33
N ARG A 92 2.06 12.47 -17.13
CA ARG A 92 2.87 11.52 -17.91
C ARG A 92 2.27 11.34 -19.30
N ARG A 93 2.61 12.24 -20.23
CA ARG A 93 2.38 12.03 -21.67
C ARG A 93 3.06 10.72 -22.10
N PRO A 94 2.42 9.89 -22.95
CA PRO A 94 3.09 8.71 -23.50
C PRO A 94 4.34 9.15 -24.27
N PRO A 95 5.47 8.42 -24.19
CA PRO A 95 6.54 8.52 -25.17
C PRO A 95 5.91 8.34 -26.55
N GLN A 96 6.02 9.37 -27.39
CA GLN A 96 5.73 9.26 -28.81
C GLN A 96 6.93 8.51 -29.42
N GLU A 97 6.75 7.22 -29.68
CA GLU A 97 7.52 6.50 -30.70
C GLU A 97 6.66 6.37 -31.96
#